data_AF-A0A953RRG2-F1
#
_entry.id   AF-A0A953RRG2-F1
#
_cell.length_a   1.000
_cell.length_b   1.000
_cell.length_c   1.000
_cell.angle_alpha   90.00
_cell.angle_beta   90.00
_cell.angle_gamma   90.00
#
_symmetry.space_group_name_H-M   'P 1'
#
loop_
_entity.id
_entity.type
_entity.pdbx_description
1 polymer ?
#
loop_
_entity_poly.entity_id
_entity_poly.type
_entity_poly.pdbx_seq_one_letter_code
_entity_poly.pdbx_strand_id
1 'polypeptide(L)'
;MQRRRIFAVLASAAIGGANALRASPTGEQRQSSQVHVAWVAEVLKRMQTIKPGMTRQTLLTAFTTEGGLSTGLQRTFVSRDCPYFKVDVEFQAVGRPNRDENGRVTLVEGDEDIILKLSTPYLQFSVMD
;
A
#
# COMPACT_ATOMS: atom_id res chain seq x y z
N MET A 1 -16.24 -48.78 70.61
CA MET A 1 -15.75 -48.56 69.23
C MET A 1 -16.83 -47.84 68.44
N GLN A 2 -16.59 -46.58 68.07
CA GLN A 2 -17.48 -45.71 67.29
C GLN A 2 -17.50 -46.10 65.81
N ARG A 3 -18.67 -46.05 65.16
CA ARG A 3 -18.80 -45.66 63.74
C ARG A 3 -20.13 -44.94 63.51
N ARG A 4 -20.11 -43.61 63.58
CA ARG A 4 -21.11 -42.74 62.92
C ARG A 4 -20.54 -42.38 61.54
N ARG A 5 -21.26 -42.71 60.47
CA ARG A 5 -20.96 -42.25 59.11
C ARG A 5 -21.99 -41.19 58.75
N ILE A 6 -21.54 -39.94 58.65
CA ILE A 6 -22.30 -38.84 58.06
C ILE A 6 -21.68 -38.61 56.67
N PHE A 7 -22.52 -38.72 55.64
CA PHE A 7 -22.19 -38.33 54.28
C PHE A 7 -22.25 -36.81 54.18
N ALA A 8 -21.22 -36.19 53.62
CA ALA A 8 -21.24 -34.80 53.19
C ALA A 8 -20.72 -34.73 51.74
N VAL A 9 -21.60 -34.30 50.84
CA VAL A 9 -21.32 -34.00 49.43
C VAL A 9 -20.74 -32.59 49.35
N LEU A 10 -19.64 -32.41 48.64
CA LEU A 10 -19.14 -31.08 48.25
C LEU A 10 -18.92 -31.05 46.73
N ALA A 11 -19.80 -30.32 46.06
CA ALA A 11 -19.63 -29.88 44.68
C ALA A 11 -18.56 -28.78 44.64
N SER A 12 -17.59 -28.89 43.73
CA SER A 12 -16.64 -27.82 43.42
C SER A 12 -16.92 -27.30 42.02
N ALA A 13 -17.43 -26.06 41.94
CA ALA A 13 -17.53 -25.30 40.71
C ALA A 13 -16.17 -24.69 40.40
N ALA A 14 -15.53 -25.11 39.31
CA ALA A 14 -14.31 -24.49 38.81
C ALA A 14 -14.68 -23.28 37.93
N ILE A 15 -14.65 -22.08 38.50
CA ILE A 15 -14.58 -20.83 37.72
C ILE A 15 -13.13 -20.67 37.29
N GLY A 16 -12.75 -21.36 36.21
CA GLY A 16 -11.48 -21.17 35.54
C GLY A 16 -11.56 -19.95 34.62
N GLY A 17 -11.18 -18.78 35.12
CA GLY A 17 -11.05 -17.57 34.31
C GLY A 17 -10.03 -17.78 33.19
N ALA A 18 -10.46 -17.56 31.94
CA ALA A 18 -9.58 -17.53 30.79
C ALA A 18 -8.66 -16.30 30.88
N ASN A 19 -7.49 -16.46 31.52
CA ASN A 19 -6.40 -15.52 31.35
C ASN A 19 -5.87 -15.67 29.93
N ALA A 20 -6.39 -14.85 29.01
CA ALA A 20 -5.75 -14.61 27.72
C ALA A 20 -4.37 -14.02 28.00
N LEU A 21 -3.33 -14.84 27.94
CA LEU A 21 -1.94 -14.41 27.99
C LEU A 21 -1.72 -13.46 26.80
N ARG A 22 -1.78 -12.15 27.05
CA ARG A 22 -1.28 -11.15 26.10
C ARG A 22 0.24 -11.28 26.06
N ALA A 23 0.72 -12.10 25.12
CA ALA A 23 2.13 -12.11 24.77
C ALA A 23 2.51 -10.69 24.31
N SER A 24 3.32 -10.00 25.10
CA SER A 24 3.89 -8.73 24.68
C SER A 24 4.87 -9.01 23.55
N PRO A 25 4.88 -8.22 22.46
CA PRO A 25 5.83 -8.42 21.37
C PRO A 25 7.25 -8.36 21.95
N THR A 26 8.03 -9.41 21.68
CA THR A 26 9.45 -9.52 22.04
C THR A 26 10.25 -8.37 21.44
N GLY A 27 11.42 -8.06 22.03
CA GLY A 27 12.29 -6.98 21.57
C GLY A 27 12.60 -7.05 20.07
N GLU A 28 12.81 -8.26 19.54
CA GLU A 28 13.04 -8.52 18.12
C GLU A 28 11.84 -8.13 17.24
N GLN A 29 10.60 -8.38 17.70
CA GLN A 29 9.40 -8.07 16.93
C GLN A 29 9.11 -6.55 16.89
N ARG A 30 9.46 -5.82 17.96
CA ARG A 30 9.41 -4.35 17.97
C ARG A 30 10.46 -3.75 17.04
N GLN A 31 11.68 -4.29 17.06
CA GLN A 31 12.76 -3.84 16.19
C GLN A 31 12.44 -4.09 14.71
N SER A 32 11.92 -5.27 14.37
CA SER A 32 11.44 -5.59 13.02
C SER A 32 10.36 -4.61 12.55
N SER A 33 9.36 -4.34 13.41
CA SER A 33 8.30 -3.36 13.09
C SER A 33 8.86 -1.96 12.83
N GLN A 34 9.83 -1.49 13.63
CA GLN A 34 10.49 -0.20 13.41
C GLN A 34 11.25 -0.14 12.08
N VAL A 35 11.94 -1.22 11.72
CA VAL A 35 12.64 -1.33 10.43
C VAL A 35 11.65 -1.27 9.26
N HIS A 36 10.50 -1.94 9.36
CA HIS A 36 9.47 -1.87 8.33
C HIS A 36 8.89 -0.45 8.18
N VAL A 37 8.59 0.23 9.28
CA VAL A 37 8.10 1.63 9.24
C VAL A 37 9.14 2.55 8.62
N ALA A 38 10.42 2.40 8.98
CA ALA A 38 11.50 3.18 8.39
C ALA A 38 11.63 2.94 6.88
N TRP A 39 11.54 1.68 6.44
CA TRP A 39 11.56 1.35 5.02
C TRP A 39 10.37 1.96 4.26
N VAL A 40 9.15 1.85 4.80
CA VAL A 40 7.95 2.48 4.20
C VAL A 40 8.15 4.00 4.09
N ALA A 41 8.68 4.64 5.12
CA ALA A 41 8.95 6.08 5.09
C ALA A 41 9.96 6.47 4.00
N GLU A 42 11.02 5.69 3.80
CA GLU A 42 12.00 5.94 2.74
C GLU A 42 11.41 5.78 1.33
N VAL A 43 10.55 4.77 1.12
CA VAL A 43 9.82 4.60 -0.15
C VAL A 43 8.91 5.80 -0.40
N LEU A 44 8.13 6.23 0.60
CA LEU A 44 7.24 7.39 0.49
C LEU A 44 8.00 8.69 0.22
N LYS A 45 9.16 8.89 0.86
CA LYS A 45 10.04 10.05 0.58
C LYS A 45 10.52 10.05 -0.86
N ARG A 46 10.97 8.91 -1.39
CA ARG A 46 11.37 8.78 -2.80
C ARG A 46 10.22 9.11 -3.75
N MET A 47 9.03 8.57 -3.52
CA MET A 47 7.84 8.88 -4.32
C MET A 47 7.52 10.37 -4.28
N GLN A 48 7.64 11.01 -3.12
CA GLN A 48 7.38 12.45 -2.95
C GLN A 48 8.40 13.36 -3.66
N THR A 49 9.53 12.85 -4.15
CA THR A 49 10.44 13.66 -4.98
C THR A 49 9.83 14.01 -6.33
N ILE A 50 8.89 13.20 -6.83
CA ILE A 50 8.16 13.47 -8.07
C ILE A 50 7.02 14.46 -7.79
N LYS A 51 6.91 15.49 -8.63
CA LYS A 51 5.95 16.59 -8.48
C LYS A 51 5.27 16.93 -9.82
N PRO A 52 4.06 17.51 -9.78
CA PRO A 52 3.48 18.19 -10.94
C PRO A 52 4.47 19.18 -11.57
N GLY A 53 4.49 19.25 -12.90
CA GLY A 53 5.44 20.04 -13.68
C GLY A 53 6.70 19.27 -14.13
N MET A 54 7.00 18.11 -13.55
CA MET A 54 8.06 17.22 -14.04
C MET A 54 7.61 16.40 -15.26
N THR A 55 8.55 15.81 -15.98
CA THR A 55 8.28 14.98 -17.16
C THR A 55 7.91 13.54 -16.80
N ARG A 56 7.25 12.82 -17.72
CA ARG A 56 7.04 11.37 -17.64
C ARG A 56 8.37 10.63 -17.49
N GLN A 57 9.40 11.04 -18.23
CA GLN A 57 10.73 10.47 -18.11
C GLN A 57 11.26 10.55 -16.65
N THR A 58 11.01 11.68 -15.99
CA THR A 58 11.39 11.87 -14.57
C THR A 58 10.55 10.98 -13.65
N LEU A 59 9.24 10.86 -13.87
CA LEU A 59 8.39 9.93 -13.13
C LEU A 59 8.94 8.48 -13.21
N LEU A 60 9.34 8.06 -14.41
CA LEU A 60 9.81 6.69 -14.68
C LEU A 60 11.13 6.35 -13.98
N THR A 61 11.85 7.30 -13.37
CA THR A 61 13.03 6.99 -12.56
C THR A 61 12.66 6.38 -11.19
N ALA A 62 11.50 6.74 -10.64
CA ALA A 62 11.02 6.23 -9.35
C ALA A 62 9.87 5.23 -9.50
N PHE A 63 9.16 5.28 -10.63
CA PHE A 63 7.97 4.48 -10.87
C PHE A 63 8.09 3.61 -12.13
N THR A 64 7.20 2.63 -12.23
CA THR A 64 6.93 1.82 -13.42
C THR A 64 5.42 1.74 -13.64
N THR A 65 5.00 1.28 -14.81
CA THR A 65 3.58 1.15 -15.16
C THR A 65 2.90 0.03 -14.37
N GLU A 66 1.65 0.25 -13.94
CA GLU A 66 0.75 -0.84 -13.60
C GLU A 66 0.04 -1.37 -14.85
N GLY A 67 -0.36 -2.65 -14.82
CA GLY A 67 -1.33 -3.20 -15.77
C GLY A 67 -2.73 -2.59 -15.59
N GLY A 68 -3.69 -3.08 -16.37
CA GLY A 68 -5.06 -2.63 -16.37
C GLY A 68 -5.35 -1.44 -17.30
N LEU A 69 -6.55 -0.87 -17.15
CA LEU A 69 -7.06 0.14 -18.07
C LEU A 69 -6.37 1.49 -17.88
N SER A 70 -5.80 2.02 -18.96
CA SER A 70 -5.14 3.34 -18.97
C SER A 70 -5.32 4.04 -20.32
N THR A 71 -5.05 5.34 -20.33
CA THR A 71 -4.89 6.12 -21.57
C THR A 71 -3.47 6.67 -21.63
N GLY A 72 -3.08 7.23 -22.77
CA GLY A 72 -1.76 7.88 -22.89
C GLY A 72 -1.59 9.05 -21.92
N LEU A 73 -2.68 9.67 -21.45
CA LEU A 73 -2.63 10.84 -20.56
C LEU A 73 -3.09 10.57 -19.13
N GLN A 74 -3.54 9.36 -18.81
CA GLN A 74 -3.97 9.01 -17.46
C GLN A 74 -3.70 7.54 -17.17
N ARG A 75 -2.91 7.28 -16.13
CA ARG A 75 -2.54 5.92 -15.68
C ARG A 75 -2.20 5.87 -14.20
N THR A 76 -2.39 4.71 -13.60
CA THR A 76 -1.79 4.31 -12.31
C THR A 76 -0.36 3.78 -12.49
N PHE A 77 0.57 4.36 -11.74
CA PHE A 77 1.97 3.95 -11.69
C PHE A 77 2.28 3.34 -10.33
N VAL A 78 3.17 2.36 -10.32
CA VAL A 78 3.63 1.70 -9.10
C VAL A 78 5.08 2.05 -8.80
N SER A 79 5.45 2.10 -7.52
CA SER A 79 6.84 2.32 -7.12
C SER A 79 7.73 1.17 -7.59
N ARG A 80 8.94 1.50 -8.03
CA ARG A 80 9.98 0.50 -8.33
C ARG A 80 10.45 -0.27 -7.09
N ASP A 81 10.26 0.28 -5.90
CA ASP A 81 10.64 -0.36 -4.63
C ASP A 81 9.67 -1.47 -4.21
N CYS A 82 8.38 -1.30 -4.50
CA CYS A 82 7.33 -2.25 -4.19
C CYS A 82 6.06 -1.91 -4.98
N PRO A 83 5.49 -2.86 -5.73
CA PRO A 83 4.39 -2.60 -6.66
C PRO A 83 3.04 -2.31 -5.96
N TYR A 84 3.01 -2.36 -4.62
CA TYR A 84 1.81 -2.00 -3.86
C TYR A 84 1.70 -0.51 -3.57
N PHE A 85 2.80 0.23 -3.66
CA PHE A 85 2.77 1.68 -3.56
C PHE A 85 2.42 2.27 -4.90
N LYS A 86 1.34 3.04 -4.96
CA LYS A 86 0.78 3.53 -6.20
C LYS A 86 0.53 5.03 -6.18
N VAL A 87 0.47 5.60 -7.39
CA VAL A 87 0.00 6.95 -7.65
C VAL A 87 -0.81 6.96 -8.94
N ASP A 88 -1.86 7.76 -8.96
CA ASP A 88 -2.60 8.07 -10.19
C ASP A 88 -2.04 9.35 -10.78
N VAL A 89 -1.76 9.32 -12.07
CA VAL A 89 -1.08 10.42 -12.78
C VAL A 89 -1.93 10.86 -13.96
N GLU A 90 -2.12 12.17 -14.07
CA GLU A 90 -2.63 12.81 -15.29
C GLU A 90 -1.50 13.60 -15.95
N PHE A 91 -1.42 13.54 -17.28
CA PHE A 91 -0.40 14.19 -18.08
C PHE A 91 -0.98 15.22 -19.05
N GLN A 92 -0.17 16.22 -19.36
CA GLN A 92 -0.33 17.10 -20.51
C GLN A 92 0.56 16.59 -21.64
N ALA A 93 -0.03 16.35 -22.80
CA ALA A 93 0.73 16.02 -24.00
C ALA A 93 1.61 17.21 -24.41
N VAL A 94 2.86 16.93 -24.77
CA VAL A 94 3.77 17.91 -25.37
C VAL A 94 4.01 17.52 -26.82
N GLY A 95 3.97 18.50 -27.72
CA GLY A 95 4.21 18.28 -29.16
C GLY A 95 3.12 17.53 -29.93
N ARG A 96 1.99 17.17 -29.28
CA ARG A 96 0.87 16.45 -29.92
C ARG A 96 -0.49 16.80 -29.28
N PRO A 97 -1.61 16.60 -29.98
CA PRO A 97 -2.93 16.84 -29.41
C PRO A 97 -3.32 15.79 -28.35
N ASN A 98 -4.14 16.21 -27.38
CA ASN A 98 -4.65 15.31 -26.33
C ASN A 98 -5.68 14.30 -26.85
N ARG A 99 -6.30 14.58 -28.00
CA ARG A 99 -7.35 13.76 -28.61
C ARG A 99 -7.06 13.51 -30.09
N ASP A 100 -7.48 12.35 -30.58
CA ASP A 100 -7.47 12.03 -32.02
C ASP A 100 -8.58 12.77 -32.77
N GLU A 101 -8.63 12.59 -34.10
CA GLU A 101 -9.64 13.19 -34.99
C GLU A 101 -11.08 12.78 -34.63
N ASN A 102 -11.25 11.64 -33.95
CA ASN A 102 -12.54 11.12 -33.49
C ASN A 102 -12.89 11.58 -32.06
N GLY A 103 -12.06 12.44 -31.46
CA GLY A 103 -12.24 12.93 -30.10
C GLY A 103 -11.87 11.93 -29.01
N ARG A 104 -11.23 10.79 -29.31
CA ARG A 104 -10.74 9.85 -28.29
C ARG A 104 -9.46 10.36 -27.64
N VAL A 105 -9.27 10.14 -26.34
CA VAL A 105 -8.00 10.48 -25.67
C VAL A 105 -6.88 9.68 -26.30
N THR A 106 -5.76 10.34 -26.57
CA THR A 106 -4.60 9.69 -27.19
C THR A 106 -4.10 8.51 -26.35
N LEU A 107 -3.73 7.42 -27.01
CA LEU A 107 -3.00 6.30 -26.41
C LEU A 107 -1.47 6.48 -26.52
N VAL A 108 -1.04 7.52 -27.24
CA VAL A 108 0.38 7.81 -27.43
C VAL A 108 0.93 8.48 -26.18
N GLU A 109 1.97 7.88 -25.63
CA GLU A 109 2.73 8.39 -24.49
C GLU A 109 4.03 9.04 -24.99
N GLY A 110 4.35 10.22 -24.45
CA GLY A 110 5.62 10.91 -24.70
C GLY A 110 6.42 11.02 -23.41
N ASP A 111 7.74 10.89 -23.51
CA ASP A 111 8.65 11.01 -22.36
C ASP A 111 8.67 12.45 -21.83
N GLU A 112 8.48 13.42 -22.73
CA GLU A 112 8.36 14.85 -22.49
C GLU A 112 7.00 15.27 -21.90
N ASP A 113 6.03 14.36 -21.78
CA ASP A 113 4.71 14.68 -21.20
C ASP A 113 4.86 15.23 -19.79
N ILE A 114 4.12 16.29 -19.49
CA ILE A 114 4.21 16.98 -18.20
C ILE A 114 3.17 16.41 -17.24
N ILE A 115 3.59 16.07 -16.03
CA ILE A 115 2.69 15.66 -14.95
C ILE A 115 1.81 16.86 -14.59
N LEU A 116 0.51 16.77 -14.88
CA LEU A 116 -0.50 17.76 -14.48
C LEU A 116 -0.97 17.52 -13.07
N LYS A 117 -1.33 16.26 -12.76
CA LYS A 117 -1.80 15.85 -11.45
C LYS A 117 -1.10 14.58 -11.03
N LEU A 118 -0.86 14.51 -9.73
CA LEU A 118 -0.27 13.36 -9.07
C LEU A 118 -1.06 13.15 -7.78
N SER A 119 -1.63 11.96 -7.59
CA SER A 119 -2.30 11.62 -6.33
C SER A 119 -1.30 11.58 -5.17
N THR A 120 -1.80 11.67 -3.94
CA THR A 120 -1.01 11.21 -2.80
C THR A 120 -0.69 9.71 -2.97
N PRO A 121 0.50 9.24 -2.55
CA PRO A 121 0.81 7.82 -2.53
C PRO A 121 -0.25 7.01 -1.75
N TYR A 122 -0.66 5.88 -2.30
CA TYR A 122 -1.59 4.95 -1.65
C TYR A 122 -1.12 3.50 -1.78
N LEU A 123 -1.71 2.62 -0.96
CA LEU A 123 -1.43 1.19 -0.98
C LEU A 123 -2.59 0.42 -1.59
N GLN A 124 -2.28 -0.46 -2.53
CA GLN A 124 -3.25 -1.38 -3.13
C GLN A 124 -2.50 -2.60 -3.67
N PHE A 125 -3.13 -3.79 -3.65
CA PHE A 125 -2.56 -4.95 -4.32
C PHE A 125 -2.39 -4.72 -5.82
N SER A 126 -1.41 -5.40 -6.41
CA SER A 126 -1.14 -5.33 -7.84
C SER A 126 -2.31 -5.87 -8.64
N VAL A 127 -2.66 -5.16 -9.70
CA VAL A 127 -3.60 -5.63 -10.72
C VAL A 127 -2.82 -6.41 -11.76
N MET A 128 -3.26 -7.64 -12.06
CA MET A 128 -2.75 -8.43 -13.18
C MET A 128 -3.59 -8.14 -14.43
N ASP A 129 -2.93 -8.20 -15.59
CA ASP A 129 -3.58 -8.21 -16.90
C ASP A 129 -4.26 -9.56 -17.20
#